data_AF-A0A9D6JJI8-F1
#
_entry.id   AF-A0A9D6JJI8-F1
#
_cell.length_a   1.000
_cell.length_b   1.000
_cell.length_c   1.000
_cell.angle_alpha   90.00
_cell.angle_beta   90.00
_cell.angle_gamma   90.00
#
_symmetry.space_group_name_H-M   'P 1'
#
loop_
_entity.id
_entity.type
_entity.pdbx_description
1 polymer ?
#
loop_
_entity_poly.entity_id
_entity_poly.type
_entity_poly.pdbx_seq_one_letter_code
_entity_poly.pdbx_strand_id
1 'polypeptide(L)' 'MLDSNIKTQLKAYMEKLVSPIELVASLDDSIKARELRALLEDISSVSDKITL' A
#
# COMPACT_ATOMS: atom_id res chain seq x y z
N MET A 1 -4.20 2.42 -9.18
CA MET A 1 -3.23 3.49 -8.87
C MET A 1 -3.95 4.54 -8.05
N LEU A 2 -3.49 4.81 -6.84
CA LEU A 2 -4.14 5.76 -5.94
C LEU A 2 -3.99 7.18 -6.47
N ASP A 3 -5.11 7.93 -6.48
CA ASP A 3 -5.12 9.36 -6.79
C ASP A 3 -4.19 10.14 -5.84
N SER A 4 -3.55 11.20 -6.35
CA SER A 4 -2.56 11.99 -5.61
C SER A 4 -3.10 12.60 -4.31
N ASN A 5 -4.39 12.97 -4.27
CA ASN A 5 -5.01 13.49 -3.06
C ASN A 5 -5.16 12.37 -2.01
N ILE A 6 -5.60 11.18 -2.44
CA ILE A 6 -5.72 10.01 -1.55
C ILE A 6 -4.35 9.56 -1.04
N LYS A 7 -3.31 9.54 -1.89
CA LYS A 7 -1.93 9.24 -1.45
C LYS A 7 -1.45 10.21 -0.38
N THR A 8 -1.73 11.50 -0.53
CA THR A 8 -1.32 12.54 0.44
C THR A 8 -2.03 12.34 1.78
N GLN A 9 -3.34 12.08 1.76
CA GLN A 9 -4.10 11.78 2.98
C GLN A 9 -3.64 10.49 3.65
N LEU A 10 -3.41 9.43 2.86
CA LEU A 10 -2.93 8.15 3.35
C LEU A 10 -1.57 8.31 4.03
N LYS A 11 -0.64 9.04 3.42
CA LYS A 11 0.66 9.36 4.02
C LYS A 11 0.50 10.04 5.38
N ALA A 12 -0.38 11.05 5.49
CA ALA A 12 -0.62 11.73 6.76
C ALA A 12 -1.18 10.80 7.86
N TYR A 13 -1.99 9.80 7.50
CA TYR A 13 -2.42 8.76 8.44
C TYR A 13 -1.28 7.79 8.79
N MET A 14 -0.47 7.41 7.80
CA MET A 14 0.63 6.46 7.95
C MET A 14 1.80 7.03 8.77
N GLU A 15 1.99 8.35 8.79
CA GLU A 15 2.94 9.02 9.68
C GLU A 15 2.60 8.82 11.17
N LYS A 16 1.33 8.51 11.50
CA LYS A 16 0.90 8.19 12.86
C LYS A 16 1.17 6.73 13.25
N LEU A 17 1.71 5.92 12.34
CA LEU A 17 2.06 4.53 12.66
C LEU A 17 3.23 4.48 13.65
N VAL A 18 2.98 3.86 14.79
CA VAL A 18 4.00 3.65 15.83
C VAL A 18 4.78 2.35 15.59
N SER A 19 4.16 1.35 14.96
CA SER A 19 4.71 0.02 14.73
C SER A 19 4.83 -0.29 13.23
N PRO A 20 5.75 -1.18 12.82
CA PRO A 20 5.79 -1.68 11.45
C PRO A 20 4.55 -2.51 11.13
N ILE A 21 4.07 -2.43 9.90
CA ILE A 21 2.92 -3.17 9.35
C ILE A 21 3.42 -3.97 8.15
N GLU A 22 3.00 -5.23 8.07
CA GLU A 22 3.28 -6.12 6.95
C GLU A 22 1.98 -6.46 6.20
N LEU A 23 1.98 -6.26 4.89
CA LEU A 23 0.85 -6.50 4.00
C LEU A 23 0.97 -7.87 3.35
N VAL A 24 0.49 -8.92 4.00
CA VAL A 24 0.53 -10.27 3.42
C VAL A 24 -0.63 -10.45 2.43
N ALA A 25 -0.31 -10.54 1.13
CA ALA A 25 -1.29 -10.77 0.08
C ALA A 25 -1.13 -12.14 -0.58
N SER A 26 -2.23 -12.89 -0.69
CA SER A 26 -2.31 -14.13 -1.45
C SER A 26 -2.94 -13.84 -2.81
N LEU A 27 -2.12 -13.79 -3.85
CA LEU A 27 -2.49 -13.38 -5.19
C LEU A 27 -2.37 -14.56 -6.17
N ASP A 28 -3.30 -14.65 -7.12
CA ASP A 28 -3.23 -15.59 -8.24
C ASP A 28 -2.61 -14.91 -9.50
N ASP A 29 -2.57 -15.60 -10.64
CA ASP A 29 -2.03 -15.05 -11.89
C ASP A 29 -3.04 -14.19 -12.67
N SER A 30 -4.21 -13.88 -12.08
CA SER A 30 -5.24 -13.11 -12.75
C SER A 30 -4.82 -11.65 -12.96
N ILE A 31 -5.44 -10.99 -13.93
CA ILE A 31 -5.24 -9.55 -14.17
C ILE A 31 -5.60 -8.74 -12.91
N LYS A 32 -6.65 -9.13 -12.19
CA LYS A 32 -7.06 -8.47 -10.95
C LYS A 32 -6.04 -8.60 -9.83
N ALA A 33 -5.40 -9.76 -9.72
CA ALA A 33 -4.33 -9.95 -8.74
C ALA A 33 -3.12 -9.05 -9.04
N ARG A 34 -2.78 -8.84 -10.32
CA ARG A 34 -1.73 -7.87 -10.70
C ARG A 34 -2.12 -6.44 -10.37
N GLU A 35 -3.37 -6.05 -10.58
CA GLU A 35 -3.88 -4.73 -10.19
C GLU A 35 -3.85 -4.53 -8.67
N LEU A 36 -4.22 -5.56 -7.90
CA LEU A 36 -4.15 -5.54 -6.44
C LEU A 36 -2.69 -5.44 -5.96
N ARG A 37 -1.76 -6.18 -6.59
CA ARG A 37 -0.34 -6.06 -6.30
C ARG A 37 0.17 -4.64 -6.51
N ALA A 38 -0.17 -4.02 -7.63
CA ALA A 38 0.22 -2.64 -7.93
C ALA A 38 -0.36 -1.65 -6.91
N LEU A 39 -1.58 -1.89 -6.41
CA LEU A 39 -2.18 -1.10 -5.35
C LEU A 39 -1.43 -1.26 -4.01
N LEU A 40 -1.04 -2.48 -3.66
CA LEU A 40 -0.28 -2.75 -2.43
C LEU A 40 1.12 -2.13 -2.49
N GLU A 41 1.79 -2.20 -3.65
CA GLU A 41 3.07 -1.53 -3.88
C GLU A 41 2.92 -0.01 -3.75
N ASP A 42 1.88 0.59 -4.33
CA ASP A 42 1.53 2.00 -4.15
C ASP A 42 1.37 2.38 -2.66
N ILE A 43 0.73 1.53 -1.85
CA ILE A 43 0.54 1.75 -0.40
C ILE A 43 1.87 1.60 0.35
N SER A 44 2.67 0.58 0.06
CA SER A 44 3.99 0.41 0.69
C SER A 44 4.92 1.61 0.42
N SER A 45 4.78 2.25 -0.76
CA SER A 45 5.60 3.41 -1.13
C SER A 45 5.31 4.68 -0.32
N VAL A 46 4.18 4.77 0.38
CA VAL A 46 3.82 5.97 1.13
C VAL A 46 4.42 6.03 2.55
N SER A 47 4.96 4.91 3.06
CA SER A 47 5.56 4.87 4.39
C SER A 47 6.57 3.72 4.53
N ASP A 48 7.76 4.04 5.06
CA ASP A 48 8.81 3.06 5.35
C ASP A 48 8.44 2.05 6.46
N LYS A 49 7.32 2.29 7.16
CA LYS A 49 6.78 1.38 8.17
C LYS A 49 5.90 0.28 7.57
N ILE A 50 5.59 0.34 6.28
CA ILE A 50 4.75 -0.64 5.60
C ILE A 50 5.64 -1.49 4.68
N THR A 51 5.60 -2.80 4.86
CA THR A 51 6.26 -3.77 3.98
C THR A 51 5.23 -4.67 3.32
N LEU A 52 5.50 -5.11 2.08
CA LEU A 52 4.69 -6.05 1.30
C LEU A 52 5.36 -7.42 1.27
#